data_AF-A0A2T4G985-F1
#
_entry.id   AF-A0A2T4G985-F1
#
_cell.length_a   1.000
_cell.length_b   1.000
_cell.length_c   1.000
_cell.angle_alpha   90.00
_cell.angle_beta   90.00
_cell.angle_gamma   90.00
#
_symmetry.space_group_name_H-M   'P 1'
#
loop_
_entity.id
_entity.type
_entity.pdbx_description
1 polymer ?
#
loop_
_entity_poly.entity_id
_entity_poly.type
_entity_poly.pdbx_seq_one_letter_code
_entity_poly.pdbx_strand_id
1 'polypeptide(L)'
;MGCGGWDDIFMSSLSDLVSDTELNPDVIWTFYESDEDVIRSKYAHVFTRLAPATSRGRAQFYAGVDLHVFLPQLLERLKDGAASDEQAHINEILERLGELSPELRHSILGKIDPSLILRVDDLKLKHDSLEKELSETRDKSAERATVLEEQAIRLAAELQQAQAALTSSRLALTSAAMKDISWLTMVRTQMMPKQPGRVPFHNSKEVALRGYHASAGAQRAVPVLTEVTWSPVGYQENKLHRGYYAALIFKGDNFVPGVVCTYRRNDEGLPAGNSDYFWQLPNIYFGDYLEISTGDGAPEAPLSWRGYEFQVKNPEGQVSEWVRFSYPFDDTILESLRIESFRLGLELLESGKASDAVEPLRKSYVFTDRMLGIDDPDTKEKKAIWNRAIDEAALSKLRFRVSDRLTVVSGERDGVTGTVEKLLLRHLHAYLIRPDNGDEPFQASDVQVKPREA
;
A
#
# COMPACT_ATOMS: atom_id res chain seq x y z
N MET A 1 24.59 -5.40 -1.81
CA MET A 1 24.03 -6.71 -1.42
C MET A 1 24.74 -7.17 -0.16
N GLY A 2 24.00 -7.61 0.86
CA GLY A 2 24.57 -8.12 2.11
C GLY A 2 23.96 -9.47 2.46
N CYS A 3 24.69 -10.31 3.19
CA CYS A 3 24.16 -11.54 3.78
C CYS A 3 23.75 -11.22 5.21
N GLY A 4 22.53 -11.60 5.61
CA GLY A 4 21.99 -11.27 6.93
C GLY A 4 20.93 -12.29 7.37
N GLY A 5 20.21 -11.97 8.44
CA GLY A 5 19.21 -12.85 9.04
C GLY A 5 19.59 -13.37 10.42
N TRP A 6 20.66 -12.84 11.01
CA TRP A 6 20.97 -13.01 12.43
C TRP A 6 20.55 -11.72 13.16
N ASP A 7 20.28 -11.81 14.45
CA ASP A 7 19.91 -10.64 15.27
C ASP A 7 21.14 -9.76 15.54
N ASP A 8 21.58 -9.05 14.51
CA ASP A 8 22.78 -8.21 14.49
C ASP A 8 22.46 -6.72 14.26
N ILE A 9 23.51 -5.90 14.23
CA ILE A 9 23.41 -4.46 13.99
C ILE A 9 22.79 -4.18 12.62
N PHE A 10 23.08 -5.01 11.61
CA PHE A 10 22.50 -4.85 10.27
C PHE A 10 20.98 -5.05 10.28
N MET A 11 20.48 -6.12 10.91
CA MET A 11 19.03 -6.37 11.05
C MET A 11 18.33 -5.34 11.92
N SER A 12 19.04 -4.74 12.87
CA SER A 12 18.49 -3.67 13.71
C SER A 12 18.38 -2.37 12.93
N SER A 13 19.45 -1.96 12.23
CA SER A 13 19.42 -0.78 11.35
C SER A 13 18.43 -0.94 10.19
N LEU A 14 18.30 -2.14 9.63
CA LEU A 14 17.30 -2.42 8.60
C LEU A 14 15.89 -2.34 9.17
N SER A 15 15.64 -2.88 10.36
CA SER A 15 14.34 -2.78 11.03
C SER A 15 13.96 -1.32 11.30
N ASP A 16 14.90 -0.49 11.76
CA ASP A 16 14.68 0.93 12.01
C ASP A 16 14.37 1.68 10.71
N LEU A 17 15.17 1.45 9.66
CA LEU A 17 14.96 2.04 8.33
C LEU A 17 13.61 1.63 7.72
N VAL A 18 13.21 0.38 7.96
CA VAL A 18 11.94 -0.20 7.50
C VAL A 18 10.76 0.22 8.38
N SER A 19 11.01 0.79 9.57
CA SER A 19 9.96 1.35 10.43
C SER A 19 9.76 2.84 10.19
N ASP A 20 10.77 3.52 9.63
CA ASP A 20 10.69 4.91 9.21
C ASP A 20 9.62 5.10 8.10
N THR A 21 8.74 6.08 8.29
CA THR A 21 7.65 6.44 7.37
C THR A 21 8.07 7.38 6.25
N GLU A 22 9.20 8.07 6.40
CA GLU A 22 9.72 9.01 5.40
C GLU A 22 10.68 8.31 4.42
N LEU A 23 11.54 7.42 4.91
CA LEU A 23 12.63 6.82 4.13
C LEU A 23 12.22 5.65 3.21
N ASN A 24 11.13 4.95 3.52
CA ASN A 24 10.44 3.95 2.67
C ASN A 24 11.33 3.03 1.79
N PRO A 25 12.28 2.27 2.37
CA PRO A 25 13.17 1.39 1.59
C PRO A 25 12.42 0.18 0.97
N ASP A 26 12.80 -0.22 -0.25
CA ASP A 26 12.38 -1.48 -0.86
C ASP A 26 13.39 -2.58 -0.51
N VAL A 27 12.91 -3.72 0.01
CA VAL A 27 13.75 -4.82 0.51
C VAL A 27 13.46 -6.09 -0.29
N ILE A 28 14.46 -6.57 -1.03
CA ILE A 28 14.44 -7.92 -1.62
C ILE A 28 15.24 -8.83 -0.69
N TRP A 29 14.58 -9.84 -0.17
CA TRP A 29 15.16 -10.80 0.76
C TRP A 29 15.09 -12.20 0.16
N THR A 30 16.21 -12.91 0.14
CA THR A 30 16.31 -14.23 -0.49
C THR A 30 16.71 -15.27 0.54
N PHE A 31 15.97 -16.37 0.61
CA PHE A 31 16.24 -17.53 1.45
C PHE A 31 16.92 -18.63 0.62
N TYR A 32 17.90 -19.28 1.22
CA TYR A 32 18.55 -20.46 0.65
C TYR A 32 17.58 -21.66 0.60
N GLU A 33 16.82 -21.85 1.68
CA GLU A 33 15.81 -22.91 1.76
C GLU A 33 14.72 -22.68 0.71
N SER A 34 14.19 -23.76 0.15
CA SER A 34 13.09 -23.74 -0.84
C SER A 34 11.74 -24.14 -0.25
N ASP A 35 11.74 -24.80 0.90
CA ASP A 35 10.54 -25.25 1.61
C ASP A 35 9.96 -24.12 2.48
N GLU A 36 8.70 -23.75 2.23
CA GLU A 36 8.03 -22.67 2.93
C GLU A 36 7.86 -22.90 4.44
N ASP A 37 7.59 -24.14 4.86
CA ASP A 37 7.36 -24.46 6.28
C ASP A 37 8.67 -24.38 7.06
N VAL A 38 9.78 -24.76 6.43
CA VAL A 38 11.13 -24.58 6.96
C VAL A 38 11.47 -23.08 7.04
N ILE A 39 11.13 -22.29 6.01
CA ILE A 39 11.39 -20.85 6.00
C ILE A 39 10.61 -20.14 7.11
N ARG A 40 9.31 -20.42 7.25
CA ARG A 40 8.44 -19.79 8.25
C ARG A 40 8.87 -20.10 9.68
N SER A 41 9.30 -21.33 9.94
CA SER A 41 9.75 -21.75 11.27
C SER A 41 11.15 -21.24 11.62
N LYS A 42 12.10 -21.32 10.67
CA LYS A 42 13.52 -20.97 10.89
C LYS A 42 13.80 -19.47 10.87
N TYR A 43 13.00 -18.70 10.11
CA TYR A 43 13.22 -17.26 9.91
C TYR A 43 12.05 -16.40 10.39
N ALA A 44 11.26 -16.89 11.35
CA ALA A 44 10.12 -16.18 11.94
C ALA A 44 10.50 -14.75 12.39
N HIS A 45 11.69 -14.57 12.99
CA HIS A 45 12.19 -13.27 13.44
C HIS A 45 12.42 -12.28 12.29
N VAL A 46 12.84 -12.74 11.12
CA VAL A 46 13.01 -11.89 9.92
C VAL A 46 11.66 -11.37 9.45
N PHE A 47 10.63 -12.21 9.44
CA PHE A 47 9.27 -11.79 9.11
C PHE A 47 8.73 -10.78 10.11
N THR A 48 9.01 -10.95 11.41
CA THR A 48 8.62 -9.99 12.45
C THR A 48 9.30 -8.64 12.26
N ARG A 49 10.63 -8.62 12.05
CA ARG A 49 11.39 -7.37 11.87
C ARG A 49 11.04 -6.64 10.57
N LEU A 50 10.74 -7.38 9.52
CA LEU A 50 10.31 -6.83 8.23
C LEU A 50 8.79 -6.70 8.11
N ALA A 51 8.02 -6.96 9.17
CA ALA A 51 6.57 -6.83 9.16
C ALA A 51 6.10 -5.43 8.73
N PRO A 52 6.76 -4.31 9.13
CA PRO A 52 6.40 -2.98 8.64
C PRO A 52 6.67 -2.77 7.14
N ALA A 53 7.69 -3.40 6.55
CA ALA A 53 7.86 -3.41 5.09
C ALA A 53 6.83 -4.35 4.44
N THR A 54 6.56 -5.50 5.04
CA THR A 54 5.66 -6.52 4.50
C THR A 54 4.23 -6.01 4.44
N SER A 55 3.74 -5.36 5.50
CA SER A 55 2.42 -4.73 5.56
C SER A 55 2.26 -3.59 4.55
N ARG A 56 3.38 -2.96 4.16
CA ARG A 56 3.44 -1.91 3.13
C ARG A 56 3.75 -2.44 1.73
N GLY A 57 3.85 -3.76 1.55
CA GLY A 57 4.18 -4.41 0.27
C GLY A 57 5.58 -4.09 -0.26
N ARG A 58 6.53 -3.78 0.63
CA ARG A 58 7.91 -3.34 0.37
C ARG A 58 8.96 -4.43 0.55
N ALA A 59 8.62 -5.51 1.24
CA ALA A 59 9.49 -6.66 1.40
C ALA A 59 9.05 -7.78 0.43
N GLN A 60 9.96 -8.22 -0.43
CA GLN A 60 9.74 -9.38 -1.30
C GLN A 60 10.66 -10.50 -0.88
N PHE A 61 10.08 -11.68 -0.72
CA PHE A 61 10.76 -12.86 -0.24
C PHE A 61 10.89 -13.87 -1.39
N TYR A 62 12.11 -14.32 -1.67
CA TYR A 62 12.39 -15.37 -2.65
C TYR A 62 12.97 -16.59 -1.93
N ALA A 63 12.56 -17.78 -2.33
CA ALA A 63 13.04 -19.04 -1.77
C ALA A 63 13.95 -19.78 -2.77
N GLY A 64 14.80 -20.67 -2.27
CA GLY A 64 15.66 -21.52 -3.10
C GLY A 64 16.81 -20.78 -3.80
N VAL A 65 17.26 -19.64 -3.27
CA VAL A 65 18.34 -18.85 -3.88
C VAL A 65 19.67 -19.20 -3.25
N ASP A 66 20.51 -19.93 -4.00
CA ASP A 66 21.90 -20.16 -3.64
C ASP A 66 22.79 -19.02 -4.14
N LEU A 67 23.32 -18.22 -3.21
CA LEU A 67 24.19 -17.09 -3.51
C LEU A 67 25.52 -17.52 -4.16
N HIS A 68 26.01 -18.73 -3.88
CA HIS A 68 27.24 -19.26 -4.49
C HIS A 68 27.06 -19.57 -5.98
N VAL A 69 25.83 -19.80 -6.42
CA VAL A 69 25.48 -20.00 -7.83
C VAL A 69 25.04 -18.69 -8.47
N PHE A 70 24.19 -17.92 -7.77
CA PHE A 70 23.57 -16.72 -8.29
C PHE A 70 24.57 -15.58 -8.51
N LEU A 71 25.46 -15.29 -7.55
CA LEU A 71 26.37 -14.14 -7.64
C LEU A 71 27.40 -14.27 -8.78
N PRO A 72 28.04 -15.44 -9.01
CA PRO A 72 28.92 -15.61 -10.16
C PRO A 72 28.20 -15.47 -11.51
N GLN A 73 26.99 -16.03 -11.64
CA GLN A 73 26.20 -15.91 -12.87
C GLN A 73 25.78 -14.47 -13.15
N LEU A 74 25.41 -13.72 -12.10
CA LEU A 74 25.12 -12.31 -12.20
C LEU A 74 26.36 -11.53 -12.65
N LEU A 75 27.52 -11.83 -12.07
CA LEU A 75 28.78 -11.18 -12.42
C LEU A 75 29.17 -11.43 -13.89
N GLU A 76 29.06 -12.66 -14.38
CA GLU A 76 29.38 -12.99 -15.78
C GLU A 76 28.44 -12.27 -16.76
N ARG A 77 27.13 -12.25 -16.47
CA ARG A 77 26.16 -11.47 -17.26
C ARG A 77 26.47 -9.98 -17.29
N LEU A 78 26.99 -9.43 -16.18
CA LEU A 78 27.37 -8.03 -16.10
C LEU A 78 28.69 -7.74 -16.85
N LYS A 79 29.57 -8.72 -17.02
CA LYS A 79 30.83 -8.59 -17.78
C LYS A 79 30.62 -8.69 -19.29
N ASP A 80 29.77 -9.61 -19.75
CA ASP A 80 29.52 -9.82 -21.18
C ASP A 80 28.87 -8.60 -21.87
N GLY A 81 28.20 -7.73 -21.10
CA GLY A 81 27.61 -6.49 -21.60
C GLY A 81 28.56 -5.28 -21.69
N ALA A 82 29.83 -5.38 -21.27
CA ALA A 82 30.70 -4.21 -21.08
C ALA A 82 31.74 -3.96 -22.21
N ALA A 83 32.11 -4.98 -23.00
CA ALA A 83 33.34 -4.89 -23.82
C ALA A 83 33.15 -4.38 -25.27
N SER A 84 31.93 -4.39 -25.82
CA SER A 84 31.70 -4.00 -27.23
C SER A 84 31.20 -2.57 -27.42
N ASP A 85 30.87 -1.86 -26.33
CA ASP A 85 29.96 -0.72 -26.41
C ASP A 85 30.55 0.60 -25.93
N GLU A 86 31.70 0.67 -25.24
CA GLU A 86 32.14 1.93 -24.61
C GLU A 86 32.27 3.11 -25.58
N GLN A 87 32.81 2.91 -26.78
CA GLN A 87 33.01 4.01 -27.74
C GLN A 87 31.73 4.40 -28.50
N ALA A 88 30.86 3.43 -28.81
CA ALA A 88 29.56 3.67 -29.43
C ALA A 88 28.56 4.29 -28.44
N HIS A 89 28.58 3.78 -27.21
CA HIS A 89 27.81 4.26 -26.08
C HIS A 89 28.20 5.70 -25.69
N ILE A 90 29.49 6.06 -25.67
CA ILE A 90 29.92 7.45 -25.43
C ILE A 90 29.35 8.42 -26.47
N ASN A 91 29.34 8.04 -27.75
CA ASN A 91 28.80 8.89 -28.82
C ASN A 91 27.26 8.98 -28.75
N GLU A 92 26.57 7.88 -28.45
CA GLU A 92 25.12 7.87 -28.26
C GLU A 92 24.69 8.65 -27.00
N ILE A 93 25.48 8.59 -25.91
CA ILE A 93 25.28 9.38 -24.69
C ILE A 93 25.36 10.88 -25.01
N LEU A 94 26.32 11.30 -25.82
CA LEU A 94 26.53 12.71 -26.18
C LEU A 94 25.40 13.25 -27.08
N GLU A 95 24.88 12.43 -28.00
CA GLU A 95 23.79 12.78 -28.90
C GLU A 95 22.47 12.95 -28.11
N ARG A 96 22.13 11.98 -27.26
CA ARG A 96 20.95 12.03 -26.38
C ARG A 96 21.05 13.10 -25.29
N LEU A 97 22.25 13.54 -24.91
CA LEU A 97 22.43 14.68 -24.00
C LEU A 97 21.94 16.00 -24.59
N GLY A 98 22.01 16.12 -25.92
CA GLY A 98 21.48 17.27 -26.67
C GLY A 98 19.95 17.29 -26.74
N GLU A 99 19.32 16.13 -26.59
CA GLU A 99 17.87 15.94 -26.66
C GLU A 99 17.16 16.09 -25.30
N LEU A 100 17.91 16.18 -24.20
CA LEU A 100 17.35 16.36 -22.85
C LEU A 100 16.76 17.77 -22.68
N SER A 101 15.67 17.87 -21.89
CA SER A 101 15.07 19.16 -21.56
C SER A 101 16.06 20.07 -20.81
N PRO A 102 15.97 21.40 -20.96
CA PRO A 102 16.88 22.34 -20.32
C PRO A 102 16.96 22.18 -18.80
N GLU A 103 15.86 21.80 -18.14
CA GLU A 103 15.81 21.64 -16.68
C GLU A 103 16.61 20.41 -16.19
N LEU A 104 16.51 19.28 -16.91
CA LEU A 104 17.24 18.05 -16.57
C LEU A 104 18.74 18.22 -16.80
N ARG A 105 19.11 18.92 -17.88
CA ARG A 105 20.50 19.30 -18.15
C ARG A 105 21.06 20.18 -17.03
N HIS A 106 20.27 21.12 -16.52
CA HIS A 106 20.66 21.99 -15.41
C HIS A 106 20.83 21.23 -14.09
N SER A 107 19.94 20.26 -13.80
CA SER A 107 20.03 19.42 -12.60
C SER A 107 21.28 18.53 -12.58
N ILE A 108 21.62 17.91 -13.71
CA ILE A 108 22.82 17.08 -13.85
C ILE A 108 24.09 17.95 -13.71
N LEU A 109 24.10 19.13 -14.34
CA LEU A 109 25.20 20.09 -14.22
C LEU A 109 25.35 20.63 -12.79
N GLY A 110 24.25 20.80 -12.04
CA GLY A 110 24.25 21.25 -10.64
C GLY A 110 24.80 20.22 -9.65
N LYS A 111 24.94 18.94 -10.05
CA LYS A 111 25.58 17.89 -9.25
C LYS A 111 27.07 17.72 -9.51
N ILE A 112 27.62 18.46 -10.48
CA ILE A 112 29.07 18.54 -10.67
C ILE A 112 29.64 19.39 -9.55
N ASP A 113 30.76 18.95 -8.95
CA ASP A 113 31.47 19.70 -7.92
C ASP A 113 31.72 21.16 -8.39
N PRO A 114 31.09 22.16 -7.74
CA PRO A 114 31.23 23.56 -8.13
C PRO A 114 32.68 24.06 -8.09
N SER A 115 33.52 23.45 -7.25
CA SER A 115 34.93 23.84 -7.12
C SER A 115 35.76 23.52 -8.37
N LEU A 116 35.38 22.50 -9.14
CA LEU A 116 36.04 22.12 -10.39
C LEU A 116 35.69 23.07 -11.54
N ILE A 117 34.44 23.54 -11.59
CA ILE A 117 33.99 24.53 -12.57
C ILE A 117 34.70 25.87 -12.32
N LEU A 118 34.68 26.34 -11.07
CA LEU A 118 35.37 27.57 -10.65
C LEU A 118 36.88 27.51 -10.92
N ARG A 119 37.51 26.35 -10.73
CA ARG A 119 38.94 26.15 -11.00
C ARG A 119 39.28 26.23 -12.49
N VAL A 120 38.44 25.68 -13.36
CA VAL A 120 38.66 25.78 -14.81
C VAL A 120 38.50 27.23 -15.29
N ASP A 121 37.52 27.96 -14.77
CA ASP A 121 37.29 29.35 -15.15
C ASP A 121 38.42 30.28 -14.63
N ASP A 122 38.91 30.07 -13.41
CA ASP A 122 40.06 30.81 -12.86
C ASP A 122 41.36 30.54 -13.66
N LEU A 123 41.61 29.28 -14.03
CA LEU A 123 42.77 28.92 -14.85
C LEU A 123 42.69 29.50 -16.26
N LYS A 124 41.50 29.57 -16.88
CA LYS A 124 41.29 30.24 -18.17
C LYS A 124 41.63 31.72 -18.10
N LEU A 125 41.08 32.43 -17.10
CA LEU A 125 41.33 33.85 -16.93
C LEU A 125 42.82 34.15 -16.72
N LYS A 126 43.51 33.31 -15.94
CA LYS A 126 44.95 33.42 -15.74
C LYS A 126 45.72 33.16 -17.03
N HIS A 127 45.31 32.17 -17.82
CA HIS A 127 45.93 31.85 -19.10
C HIS A 127 45.81 33.01 -20.09
N ASP A 128 44.60 33.53 -20.28
CA ASP A 128 44.33 34.64 -21.20
C ASP A 128 45.10 35.91 -20.79
N SER A 129 45.21 36.17 -19.47
CA SER A 129 45.99 37.31 -18.97
C SER A 129 47.49 37.16 -19.24
N LEU A 130 48.01 35.94 -19.14
CA LEU A 130 49.43 35.63 -19.29
C LEU A 130 49.83 35.59 -20.77
N GLU A 131 48.98 35.05 -21.66
CA GLU A 131 49.17 35.15 -23.11
C GLU A 131 49.19 36.61 -23.58
N LYS A 132 48.32 37.46 -23.00
CA LYS A 132 48.32 38.89 -23.30
C LYS A 132 49.62 39.57 -22.88
N GLU A 133 50.08 39.35 -21.64
CA GLU A 133 51.35 39.90 -21.13
C GLU A 133 52.56 39.40 -21.94
N LEU A 134 52.53 38.13 -22.35
CA LEU A 134 53.54 37.52 -23.20
C LEU A 134 53.59 38.19 -24.57
N SER A 135 52.43 38.46 -25.20
CA SER A 135 52.36 39.17 -26.48
C SER A 135 52.91 40.60 -26.40
N GLU A 136 52.72 41.29 -25.27
CA GLU A 136 53.16 42.68 -25.05
C GLU A 136 54.65 42.80 -24.68
N THR A 137 55.24 41.71 -24.17
CA THR A 137 56.62 41.66 -23.64
C THR A 137 57.61 41.03 -24.62
N ARG A 138 57.11 40.22 -25.57
CA ARG A 138 57.89 39.52 -26.60
C ARG A 138 58.80 40.43 -27.42
N ASP A 139 58.36 41.66 -27.67
CA ASP A 139 59.11 42.64 -28.46
C ASP A 139 60.07 43.52 -27.62
N LYS A 140 60.01 43.43 -26.27
CA LYS A 140 60.71 44.35 -25.35
C LYS A 140 61.86 43.71 -24.58
N SER A 141 61.83 42.41 -24.31
CA SER A 141 62.88 41.72 -23.56
C SER A 141 62.85 40.21 -23.81
N ALA A 142 63.91 39.67 -24.42
CA ALA A 142 64.03 38.25 -24.75
C ALA A 142 64.07 37.34 -23.51
N GLU A 143 64.77 37.75 -22.45
CA GLU A 143 64.93 36.95 -21.22
C GLU A 143 63.63 36.91 -20.38
N ARG A 144 62.84 37.99 -20.38
CA ARG A 144 61.53 38.00 -19.73
C ARG A 144 60.48 37.24 -20.54
N ALA A 145 60.58 37.25 -21.88
CA ALA A 145 59.71 36.47 -22.75
C ALA A 145 59.89 34.96 -22.53
N THR A 146 61.12 34.48 -22.38
CA THR A 146 61.37 33.04 -22.13
C THR A 146 60.79 32.55 -20.81
N VAL A 147 60.86 33.37 -19.75
CA VAL A 147 60.25 33.01 -18.44
C VAL A 147 58.72 32.99 -18.51
N LEU A 148 58.11 33.93 -19.23
CA LEU A 148 56.66 33.96 -19.45
C LEU A 148 56.20 32.79 -20.35
N GLU A 149 56.99 32.39 -21.35
CA GLU A 149 56.70 31.25 -22.23
C GLU A 149 56.67 29.93 -21.42
N GLU A 150 57.63 29.72 -20.52
CA GLU A 150 57.63 28.55 -19.63
C GLU A 150 56.41 28.53 -18.69
N GLN A 151 56.00 29.69 -18.17
CA GLN A 151 54.81 29.82 -17.34
C GLN A 151 53.52 29.57 -18.13
N ALA A 152 53.43 30.04 -19.37
CA ALA A 152 52.29 29.79 -20.26
C ALA A 152 52.12 28.30 -20.56
N ILE A 153 53.22 27.60 -20.87
CA ILE A 153 53.21 26.16 -21.15
C ILE A 153 52.72 25.37 -19.91
N ARG A 154 53.21 25.73 -18.72
CA ARG A 154 52.79 25.07 -17.48
C ARG A 154 51.31 25.30 -17.18
N LEU A 155 50.83 26.54 -17.33
CA LEU A 155 49.44 26.88 -17.07
C LEU A 155 48.50 26.23 -18.10
N ALA A 156 48.91 26.15 -19.37
CA ALA A 156 48.18 25.42 -20.41
C ALA A 156 48.03 23.92 -20.08
N ALA A 157 49.09 23.29 -19.56
CA ALA A 157 49.04 21.90 -19.13
C ALA A 157 48.08 21.70 -17.94
N GLU A 158 48.11 22.60 -16.94
CA GLU A 158 47.19 22.56 -15.80
C GLU A 158 45.73 22.79 -16.20
N LEU A 159 45.48 23.70 -17.14
CA LEU A 159 44.17 23.95 -17.73
C LEU A 159 43.64 22.71 -18.46
N GLN A 160 44.48 22.08 -19.30
CA GLN A 160 44.12 20.88 -20.05
C GLN A 160 43.78 19.71 -19.10
N GLN A 161 44.55 19.55 -18.01
CA GLN A 161 44.28 18.53 -16.99
C GLN A 161 42.96 18.79 -16.26
N ALA A 162 42.66 20.04 -15.90
CA ALA A 162 41.41 20.40 -15.23
C ALA A 162 40.18 20.22 -16.15
N GLN A 163 40.30 20.56 -17.44
CA GLN A 163 39.25 20.33 -18.44
C GLN A 163 39.00 18.84 -18.68
N ALA A 164 40.04 18.01 -18.72
CA ALA A 164 39.91 16.57 -18.83
C ALA A 164 39.18 15.97 -17.62
N ALA A 165 39.52 16.42 -16.40
CA ALA A 165 38.85 15.98 -15.17
C ALA A 165 37.35 16.36 -15.15
N LEU A 166 37.01 17.60 -15.54
CA LEU A 166 35.61 18.04 -15.63
C LEU A 166 34.81 17.22 -16.66
N THR A 167 35.43 16.91 -17.80
CA THR A 167 34.80 16.12 -18.88
C THR A 167 34.58 14.67 -18.45
N SER A 168 35.56 14.06 -17.77
CA SER A 168 35.44 12.72 -17.18
C SER A 168 34.32 12.65 -16.13
N SER A 169 34.26 13.62 -15.21
CA SER A 169 33.18 13.68 -14.21
C SER A 169 31.80 13.85 -14.84
N ARG A 170 31.68 14.64 -15.91
CA ARG A 170 30.43 14.77 -16.68
C ARG A 170 30.01 13.43 -17.29
N LEU A 171 30.93 12.75 -17.97
CA LEU A 171 30.71 11.44 -18.57
C LEU A 171 30.33 10.37 -17.54
N ALA A 172 30.96 10.36 -16.37
CA ALA A 172 30.64 9.42 -15.30
C ALA A 172 29.24 9.65 -14.71
N LEU A 173 28.86 10.91 -14.47
CA LEU A 173 27.53 11.28 -13.97
C LEU A 173 26.43 10.97 -14.98
N THR A 174 26.66 11.24 -16.26
CA THR A 174 25.68 10.95 -17.33
C THR A 174 25.59 9.46 -17.62
N SER A 175 26.71 8.73 -17.60
CA SER A 175 26.71 7.26 -17.70
C SER A 175 25.97 6.62 -16.52
N ALA A 176 26.15 7.12 -15.29
CA ALA A 176 25.41 6.62 -14.13
C ALA A 176 23.90 6.87 -14.26
N ALA A 177 23.50 8.10 -14.64
CA ALA A 177 22.09 8.42 -14.88
C ALA A 177 21.48 7.62 -16.03
N MET A 178 22.25 7.33 -17.09
CA MET A 178 21.80 6.50 -18.21
C MET A 178 21.77 5.01 -17.90
N LYS A 179 22.68 4.49 -17.06
CA LYS A 179 22.60 3.11 -16.55
C LYS A 179 21.33 2.90 -15.74
N ASP A 180 20.94 3.88 -14.92
CA ASP A 180 19.67 3.84 -14.20
C ASP A 180 18.47 3.82 -15.18
N ILE A 181 18.47 4.66 -16.23
CA ILE A 181 17.40 4.71 -17.25
C ILE A 181 17.34 3.43 -18.09
N SER A 182 18.49 2.90 -18.53
CA SER A 182 18.60 1.69 -19.33
C SER A 182 18.19 0.46 -18.53
N TRP A 183 18.63 0.37 -17.27
CA TRP A 183 18.20 -0.67 -16.34
C TRP A 183 16.68 -0.65 -16.13
N LEU A 184 16.09 0.53 -15.88
CA LEU A 184 14.63 0.68 -15.78
C LEU A 184 13.90 0.26 -17.07
N THR A 185 14.49 0.54 -18.23
CA THR A 185 13.91 0.20 -19.54
C THR A 185 13.99 -1.31 -19.82
N MET A 186 15.12 -1.95 -19.51
CA MET A 186 15.32 -3.40 -19.63
C MET A 186 14.37 -4.17 -18.70
N VAL A 187 14.22 -3.72 -17.46
CA VAL A 187 13.25 -4.30 -16.51
C VAL A 187 11.82 -4.20 -17.08
N ARG A 188 11.45 -3.04 -17.63
CA ARG A 188 10.11 -2.79 -18.22
C ARG A 188 9.81 -3.60 -19.49
N THR A 189 10.81 -3.83 -20.34
CA THR A 189 10.59 -4.40 -21.68
C THR A 189 10.90 -5.90 -21.79
N GLN A 190 11.80 -6.42 -20.96
CA GLN A 190 12.31 -7.78 -21.09
C GLN A 190 12.05 -8.65 -19.85
N MET A 191 12.01 -8.07 -18.66
CA MET A 191 11.84 -8.83 -17.41
C MET A 191 10.41 -8.84 -16.86
N MET A 192 9.55 -7.92 -17.31
CA MET A 192 8.11 -7.99 -17.03
C MET A 192 7.40 -8.86 -18.08
N PRO A 193 6.46 -9.73 -17.69
CA PRO A 193 5.73 -10.56 -18.65
C PRO A 193 4.97 -9.68 -19.65
N LYS A 194 5.13 -9.95 -20.95
CA LYS A 194 4.30 -9.37 -22.01
C LYS A 194 2.84 -9.68 -21.67
N GLN A 195 2.08 -8.64 -21.31
CA GLN A 195 0.70 -8.66 -20.82
C GLN A 195 0.08 -10.05 -20.64
N PRO A 196 -0.02 -10.57 -19.40
CA PRO A 196 -0.94 -11.65 -19.14
C PRO A 196 -2.36 -11.06 -19.10
N GLY A 197 -3.35 -11.78 -19.63
CA GLY A 197 -4.76 -11.36 -19.56
C GLY A 197 -5.25 -11.21 -18.12
N ARG A 198 -6.21 -10.29 -17.90
CA ARG A 198 -6.93 -10.02 -16.63
C ARG A 198 -6.20 -10.52 -15.38
N VAL A 199 -5.06 -9.88 -15.05
CA VAL A 199 -4.26 -10.24 -13.87
C VAL A 199 -4.66 -9.36 -12.70
N PRO A 200 -4.79 -9.91 -11.48
CA PRO A 200 -4.97 -9.11 -10.27
C PRO A 200 -3.77 -8.20 -10.01
N PHE A 201 -4.02 -6.89 -9.87
CA PHE A 201 -2.97 -5.92 -9.55
C PHE A 201 -2.90 -5.75 -8.04
N HIS A 202 -2.05 -6.54 -7.37
CA HIS A 202 -1.90 -6.48 -5.91
C HIS A 202 -1.02 -5.33 -5.40
N ASN A 203 -0.69 -4.32 -6.21
CA ASN A 203 0.35 -3.35 -5.85
C ASN A 203 0.03 -1.90 -6.26
N SER A 204 -0.20 -1.04 -5.27
CA SER A 204 -0.39 0.40 -5.44
C SER A 204 0.81 1.10 -6.10
N LYS A 205 2.04 0.58 -5.92
CA LYS A 205 3.23 1.09 -6.62
C LYS A 205 3.45 0.51 -8.01
N GLU A 206 2.93 -0.66 -8.36
CA GLU A 206 3.02 -1.16 -9.75
C GLU A 206 2.00 -0.46 -10.65
N VAL A 207 0.83 -0.15 -10.08
CA VAL A 207 -0.15 0.78 -10.64
C VAL A 207 0.42 2.20 -10.73
N ALA A 208 1.20 2.69 -9.76
CA ALA A 208 1.87 4.00 -9.86
C ALA A 208 3.06 4.00 -10.85
N LEU A 209 3.85 2.93 -10.91
CA LEU A 209 5.02 2.78 -11.81
C LEU A 209 4.62 2.56 -13.28
N ARG A 210 3.45 1.96 -13.53
CA ARG A 210 2.85 1.84 -14.88
C ARG A 210 1.88 2.99 -15.18
N GLY A 211 1.21 3.55 -14.18
CA GLY A 211 0.27 4.67 -14.28
C GLY A 211 0.89 6.02 -14.57
N TYR A 212 2.13 6.24 -14.12
CA TYR A 212 2.85 7.48 -14.45
C TYR A 212 3.24 7.63 -15.93
N HIS A 213 3.06 6.60 -16.77
CA HIS A 213 3.32 6.70 -18.20
C HIS A 213 2.18 6.26 -19.13
N ALA A 214 1.03 5.80 -18.61
CA ALA A 214 -0.17 5.76 -19.45
C ALA A 214 -0.65 7.20 -19.79
N SER A 215 -0.18 8.19 -19.05
CA SER A 215 -0.25 9.62 -19.37
C SER A 215 0.97 10.14 -20.13
N ALA A 216 1.73 9.29 -20.86
CA ALA A 216 2.74 9.71 -21.84
C ALA A 216 2.17 10.47 -23.06
N GLY A 217 1.01 11.11 -22.90
CA GLY A 217 0.38 12.02 -23.85
C GLY A 217 -0.41 13.16 -23.18
N ALA A 218 -0.27 13.41 -21.86
CA ALA A 218 -0.93 14.53 -21.17
C ALA A 218 -2.47 14.62 -21.34
N GLN A 219 -3.15 13.50 -21.62
CA GLN A 219 -4.60 13.50 -21.69
C GLN A 219 -5.16 13.50 -20.26
N ARG A 220 -5.68 14.66 -19.84
CA ARG A 220 -6.57 14.80 -18.67
C ARG A 220 -7.88 14.06 -18.94
N ALA A 221 -7.83 12.74 -18.95
CA ALA A 221 -8.98 11.91 -19.25
C ALA A 221 -9.93 11.93 -18.04
N VAL A 222 -11.16 12.41 -18.27
CA VAL A 222 -12.23 12.37 -17.27
C VAL A 222 -12.76 10.94 -17.26
N PRO A 223 -12.72 10.23 -16.11
CA PRO A 223 -13.21 8.86 -16.05
C PRO A 223 -14.74 8.86 -16.19
N VAL A 224 -15.26 7.95 -16.99
CA VAL A 224 -16.70 7.75 -17.15
C VAL A 224 -17.05 6.43 -16.50
N LEU A 225 -17.85 6.45 -15.43
CA LEU A 225 -18.40 5.24 -14.84
C LEU A 225 -19.77 4.98 -15.46
N THR A 226 -20.03 3.78 -15.96
CA THR A 226 -21.29 3.44 -16.64
C THR A 226 -22.10 2.40 -15.88
N GLU A 227 -21.43 1.48 -15.19
CA GLU A 227 -22.10 0.39 -14.46
C GLU A 227 -21.31 0.02 -13.22
N VAL A 228 -22.02 -0.18 -12.10
CA VAL A 228 -21.49 -0.87 -10.92
C VAL A 228 -22.44 -1.99 -10.55
N THR A 229 -21.94 -3.23 -10.51
CA THR A 229 -22.72 -4.42 -10.18
C THR A 229 -21.94 -5.37 -9.27
N TRP A 230 -22.58 -6.42 -8.79
CA TRP A 230 -21.95 -7.49 -8.02
C TRP A 230 -21.94 -8.77 -8.84
N SER A 231 -20.86 -9.53 -8.79
CA SER A 231 -20.78 -10.84 -9.46
C SER A 231 -19.95 -11.83 -8.65
N PRO A 232 -20.30 -13.12 -8.67
CA PRO A 232 -19.35 -14.16 -8.32
C PRO A 232 -18.17 -14.10 -9.32
N VAL A 233 -16.97 -14.35 -8.83
CA VAL A 233 -15.75 -14.41 -9.64
C VAL A 233 -14.98 -15.67 -9.30
N GLY A 234 -14.26 -16.23 -10.29
CA GLY A 234 -13.43 -17.40 -10.05
C GLY A 234 -12.25 -17.07 -9.15
N TYR A 235 -12.04 -17.84 -8.08
CA TYR A 235 -10.91 -17.67 -7.16
C TYR A 235 -9.55 -17.72 -7.85
N GLN A 236 -9.47 -18.45 -8.96
CA GLN A 236 -8.33 -18.51 -9.85
C GLN A 236 -8.78 -18.20 -11.27
N GLU A 237 -8.04 -17.33 -11.96
CA GLU A 237 -8.19 -17.06 -13.39
C GLU A 237 -6.81 -17.17 -14.05
N ASN A 238 -6.70 -17.89 -15.17
CA ASN A 238 -5.44 -18.06 -15.91
C ASN A 238 -4.24 -18.52 -15.05
N LYS A 239 -4.50 -19.42 -14.09
CA LYS A 239 -3.52 -19.94 -13.11
C LYS A 239 -3.06 -18.94 -12.04
N LEU A 240 -3.65 -17.75 -11.97
CA LEU A 240 -3.35 -16.71 -11.00
C LEU A 240 -4.48 -16.60 -9.97
N HIS A 241 -4.13 -16.46 -8.69
CA HIS A 241 -5.10 -16.38 -7.60
C HIS A 241 -5.63 -14.95 -7.45
N ARG A 242 -6.96 -14.79 -7.42
CA ARG A 242 -7.62 -13.52 -7.07
C ARG A 242 -7.64 -13.28 -5.56
N GLY A 243 -7.82 -14.36 -4.79
CA GLY A 243 -7.93 -14.32 -3.32
C GLY A 243 -9.35 -14.07 -2.79
N TYR A 244 -10.37 -13.96 -3.65
CA TYR A 244 -11.77 -13.76 -3.26
C TYR A 244 -12.73 -14.44 -4.27
N TYR A 245 -13.96 -14.70 -3.85
CA TYR A 245 -14.99 -15.43 -4.62
C TYR A 245 -16.09 -14.55 -5.21
N ALA A 246 -16.15 -13.28 -4.83
CA ALA A 246 -17.08 -12.31 -5.38
C ALA A 246 -16.47 -10.90 -5.38
N ALA A 247 -16.94 -10.08 -6.32
CA ALA A 247 -16.48 -8.70 -6.47
C ALA A 247 -17.62 -7.75 -6.81
N LEU A 248 -17.47 -6.50 -6.38
CA LEU A 248 -18.09 -5.38 -7.06
C LEU A 248 -17.33 -5.15 -8.37
N ILE A 249 -18.06 -5.14 -9.47
CA ILE A 249 -17.57 -4.92 -10.82
C ILE A 249 -17.94 -3.50 -11.23
N PHE A 250 -16.94 -2.72 -11.61
CA PHE A 250 -17.09 -1.39 -12.18
C PHE A 250 -16.76 -1.48 -13.66
N LYS A 251 -17.63 -0.95 -14.51
CA LYS A 251 -17.38 -0.78 -15.94
C LYS A 251 -17.53 0.69 -16.30
N GLY A 252 -16.73 1.14 -17.25
CA GLY A 252 -16.71 2.52 -17.65
C GLY A 252 -15.91 2.75 -18.91
N ASP A 253 -15.29 3.92 -18.97
CA ASP A 253 -14.30 4.33 -19.96
C ASP A 253 -13.28 5.28 -19.29
N ASN A 254 -12.08 5.37 -19.86
CA ASN A 254 -11.04 6.34 -19.48
C ASN A 254 -10.54 6.19 -18.04
N PHE A 255 -10.55 4.97 -17.50
CA PHE A 255 -9.89 4.70 -16.23
C PHE A 255 -8.38 4.64 -16.45
N VAL A 256 -7.63 5.43 -15.70
CA VAL A 256 -6.16 5.43 -15.78
C VAL A 256 -5.57 4.68 -14.58
N PRO A 257 -4.36 4.11 -14.69
CA PRO A 257 -3.80 3.36 -13.58
C PRO A 257 -3.55 4.30 -12.40
N GLY A 258 -4.12 3.94 -11.25
CA GLY A 258 -4.16 4.73 -10.03
C GLY A 258 -5.55 5.28 -9.73
N VAL A 259 -6.52 4.98 -10.60
CA VAL A 259 -7.94 5.21 -10.33
C VAL A 259 -8.32 4.63 -8.97
N VAL A 260 -9.03 5.45 -8.20
CA VAL A 260 -9.60 5.09 -6.91
C VAL A 260 -11.12 5.19 -7.01
N CYS A 261 -11.82 4.53 -6.10
CA CYS A 261 -13.28 4.49 -6.07
C CYS A 261 -13.79 4.85 -4.67
N THR A 262 -15.01 5.33 -4.60
CA THR A 262 -15.71 5.65 -3.36
C THR A 262 -17.19 5.29 -3.51
N TYR A 263 -17.90 5.23 -2.40
CA TYR A 263 -19.32 4.93 -2.35
C TYR A 263 -20.04 5.69 -1.24
N ARG A 264 -21.35 5.87 -1.40
CA ARG A 264 -22.26 6.42 -0.39
C ARG A 264 -23.66 5.85 -0.54
N ARG A 265 -24.50 5.98 0.47
CA ARG A 265 -25.95 5.72 0.31
C ARG A 265 -26.58 6.84 -0.52
N ASN A 266 -27.57 6.49 -1.33
CA ASN A 266 -28.36 7.46 -2.07
C ASN A 266 -28.90 8.54 -1.11
N ASP A 267 -28.81 9.79 -1.53
CA ASP A 267 -29.31 10.97 -0.79
C ASP A 267 -28.62 11.30 0.54
N GLU A 268 -27.64 10.49 0.98
CA GLU A 268 -26.70 10.91 2.03
C GLU A 268 -25.71 11.92 1.43
N GLY A 269 -25.76 13.16 1.92
CA GLY A 269 -24.81 14.20 1.57
C GLY A 269 -23.38 13.85 1.98
N LEU A 270 -22.41 14.67 1.57
CA LEU A 270 -21.03 14.59 2.03
C LEU A 270 -20.99 14.52 3.57
N PRO A 271 -20.28 13.55 4.19
CA PRO A 271 -20.08 13.53 5.63
C PRO A 271 -19.52 14.88 6.12
N ALA A 272 -20.19 15.51 7.08
CA ALA A 272 -19.76 16.80 7.60
C ALA A 272 -18.39 16.66 8.30
N GLY A 273 -17.41 17.48 7.89
CA GLY A 273 -16.10 17.58 8.56
C GLY A 273 -14.97 16.70 8.01
N ASN A 274 -15.22 15.92 6.95
CA ASN A 274 -14.16 15.18 6.25
C ASN A 274 -14.37 15.31 4.73
N SER A 275 -13.64 16.22 4.09
CA SER A 275 -13.74 16.47 2.65
C SER A 275 -13.12 15.36 1.79
N ASP A 276 -12.35 14.47 2.42
CA ASP A 276 -11.79 13.30 1.77
C ASP A 276 -12.75 12.12 1.96
N TYR A 277 -13.51 11.80 0.91
CA TYR A 277 -14.12 10.47 0.82
C TYR A 277 -13.04 9.41 1.12
N PHE A 278 -13.45 8.29 1.73
CA PHE A 278 -12.59 7.10 1.80
C PHE A 278 -12.42 6.53 0.40
N TRP A 279 -11.48 7.11 -0.35
CA TRP A 279 -11.08 6.65 -1.66
C TRP A 279 -10.27 5.37 -1.50
N GLN A 280 -10.77 4.27 -2.05
CA GLN A 280 -10.11 2.97 -2.01
C GLN A 280 -9.57 2.60 -3.39
N LEU A 281 -8.41 1.93 -3.40
CA LEU A 281 -7.88 1.32 -4.61
C LEU A 281 -8.66 0.05 -4.95
N PRO A 282 -8.93 -0.22 -6.23
CA PRO A 282 -9.51 -1.49 -6.63
C PRO A 282 -8.50 -2.63 -6.45
N ASN A 283 -9.01 -3.85 -6.20
CA ASN A 283 -8.21 -5.07 -6.20
C ASN A 283 -7.69 -5.41 -7.60
N ILE A 284 -8.47 -5.09 -8.63
CA ILE A 284 -8.09 -5.27 -10.05
C ILE A 284 -8.45 -4.01 -10.83
N TYR A 285 -7.54 -3.59 -11.71
CA TYR A 285 -7.74 -2.55 -12.70
C TYR A 285 -7.35 -3.13 -14.06
N PHE A 286 -8.22 -3.13 -15.06
CA PHE A 286 -7.87 -3.60 -16.41
C PHE A 286 -8.59 -2.78 -17.47
N GLY A 287 -7.90 -1.75 -18.00
CA GLY A 287 -8.54 -0.80 -18.91
C GLY A 287 -9.75 -0.18 -18.23
N ASP A 288 -10.92 -0.34 -18.84
CA ASP A 288 -12.17 0.24 -18.36
C ASP A 288 -12.98 -0.65 -17.39
N TYR A 289 -12.28 -1.53 -16.69
CA TYR A 289 -12.85 -2.52 -15.79
C TYR A 289 -12.13 -2.52 -14.44
N LEU A 290 -12.88 -2.39 -13.34
CA LEU A 290 -12.35 -2.47 -11.96
C LEU A 290 -13.06 -3.56 -11.16
N GLU A 291 -12.34 -4.16 -10.21
CA GLU A 291 -12.91 -5.05 -9.21
C GLU A 291 -12.57 -4.61 -7.79
N ILE A 292 -13.54 -4.75 -6.89
CA ILE A 292 -13.33 -4.64 -5.44
C ILE A 292 -13.86 -5.91 -4.79
N SER A 293 -13.02 -6.58 -3.99
CA SER A 293 -13.39 -7.79 -3.27
C SER A 293 -14.57 -7.52 -2.32
N THR A 294 -15.53 -8.44 -2.28
CA THR A 294 -16.70 -8.34 -1.42
C THR A 294 -17.16 -9.73 -0.96
N GLY A 295 -18.19 -9.80 -0.12
CA GLY A 295 -18.76 -11.07 0.34
C GLY A 295 -19.33 -11.90 -0.82
N ASP A 296 -19.26 -13.21 -0.70
CA ASP A 296 -19.71 -14.18 -1.72
C ASP A 296 -21.09 -14.80 -1.41
N GLY A 297 -21.64 -14.57 -0.22
CA GLY A 297 -22.94 -15.05 0.20
C GLY A 297 -24.13 -14.39 -0.49
N ALA A 298 -24.48 -14.82 -1.70
CA ALA A 298 -25.73 -14.43 -2.35
C ALA A 298 -26.96 -15.00 -1.61
N PRO A 299 -28.10 -14.27 -1.54
CA PRO A 299 -28.32 -12.93 -2.08
C PRO A 299 -27.96 -11.78 -1.12
N GLU A 300 -27.48 -12.08 0.09
CA GLU A 300 -27.21 -11.08 1.13
C GLU A 300 -26.06 -10.12 0.75
N ALA A 301 -24.98 -10.65 0.19
CA ALA A 301 -23.82 -9.85 -0.20
C ALA A 301 -24.15 -8.75 -1.21
N PRO A 302 -24.79 -9.01 -2.38
CA PRO A 302 -25.20 -7.94 -3.28
C PRO A 302 -26.26 -7.03 -2.65
N LEU A 303 -27.16 -7.57 -1.81
CA LEU A 303 -28.20 -6.77 -1.13
C LEU A 303 -27.61 -5.70 -0.20
N SER A 304 -26.45 -5.95 0.40
CA SER A 304 -25.74 -4.94 1.21
C SER A 304 -25.41 -3.65 0.44
N TRP A 305 -25.32 -3.71 -0.89
CA TRP A 305 -25.02 -2.57 -1.76
C TRP A 305 -26.28 -1.94 -2.38
N ARG A 306 -27.48 -2.49 -2.12
CA ARG A 306 -28.74 -1.90 -2.57
C ARG A 306 -28.90 -0.49 -1.99
N GLY A 307 -29.22 0.46 -2.86
CA GLY A 307 -29.36 1.87 -2.47
C GLY A 307 -28.04 2.64 -2.31
N TYR A 308 -26.91 2.06 -2.74
CA TYR A 308 -25.64 2.77 -2.82
C TYR A 308 -25.39 3.31 -4.22
N GLU A 309 -24.61 4.37 -4.27
CA GLU A 309 -24.01 4.91 -5.49
C GLU A 309 -22.50 5.05 -5.32
N PHE A 310 -21.82 5.02 -6.46
CA PHE A 310 -20.39 4.89 -6.57
C PHE A 310 -19.82 5.97 -7.48
N GLN A 311 -18.58 6.37 -7.21
CA GLN A 311 -17.84 7.31 -8.03
C GLN A 311 -16.39 6.83 -8.14
N VAL A 312 -15.77 7.09 -9.29
CA VAL A 312 -14.33 6.85 -9.48
C VAL A 312 -13.60 8.18 -9.67
N LYS A 313 -12.32 8.20 -9.31
CA LYS A 313 -11.43 9.34 -9.46
C LYS A 313 -10.09 8.90 -10.00
N ASN A 314 -9.67 9.51 -11.09
CA ASN A 314 -8.34 9.32 -11.65
C ASN A 314 -7.28 10.07 -10.80
N PRO A 315 -5.99 9.67 -10.82
CA PRO A 315 -4.90 10.31 -10.07
C PRO A 315 -4.77 11.83 -10.31
N GLU A 316 -5.14 12.29 -11.50
CA GLU A 316 -5.14 13.71 -11.87
C GLU A 316 -6.28 14.51 -11.20
N GLY A 317 -7.11 13.86 -10.39
CA GLY A 317 -8.19 14.46 -9.60
C GLY A 317 -9.54 14.56 -10.30
N GLN A 318 -9.64 14.16 -11.57
CA GLN A 318 -10.91 14.11 -12.31
C GLN A 318 -11.79 12.98 -11.79
N VAL A 319 -13.08 13.26 -11.60
CA VAL A 319 -14.07 12.33 -11.05
C VAL A 319 -15.15 12.00 -12.08
N SER A 320 -15.72 10.81 -11.98
CA SER A 320 -16.92 10.44 -12.75
C SER A 320 -18.18 11.03 -12.13
N GLU A 321 -19.31 10.97 -12.85
CA GLU A 321 -20.62 11.08 -12.21
C GLU A 321 -20.85 9.95 -11.20
N TRP A 322 -21.80 10.17 -10.29
CA TRP A 322 -22.27 9.12 -9.37
C TRP A 322 -23.13 8.11 -10.13
N VAL A 323 -22.80 6.83 -10.00
CA VAL A 323 -23.52 5.72 -10.63
C VAL A 323 -24.11 4.84 -9.56
N ARG A 324 -25.43 4.61 -9.64
CA ARG A 324 -26.14 3.73 -8.72
C ARG A 324 -25.72 2.29 -8.93
N PHE A 325 -25.60 1.57 -7.82
CA PHE A 325 -25.47 0.13 -7.83
C PHE A 325 -26.65 -0.51 -8.55
N SER A 326 -26.35 -1.40 -9.50
CA SER A 326 -27.33 -2.15 -10.28
C SER A 326 -27.08 -3.64 -10.11
N TYR A 327 -28.09 -4.37 -9.67
CA TYR A 327 -28.06 -5.82 -9.58
C TYR A 327 -29.48 -6.35 -9.79
N PRO A 328 -29.67 -7.45 -10.55
CA PRO A 328 -31.00 -8.00 -10.83
C PRO A 328 -31.54 -8.74 -9.59
N PHE A 329 -31.99 -7.98 -8.60
CA PHE A 329 -32.63 -8.53 -7.41
C PHE A 329 -33.95 -9.21 -7.78
N ASP A 330 -34.15 -10.42 -7.26
CA ASP A 330 -35.47 -11.05 -7.22
C ASP A 330 -36.14 -10.69 -5.89
N ASP A 331 -36.91 -9.59 -5.91
CA ASP A 331 -37.57 -9.07 -4.71
C ASP A 331 -38.60 -10.07 -4.14
N THR A 332 -39.10 -11.02 -4.93
CA THR A 332 -40.01 -12.08 -4.45
C THR A 332 -39.24 -13.10 -3.60
N ILE A 333 -38.05 -13.51 -4.06
CA ILE A 333 -37.16 -14.38 -3.30
C ILE A 333 -36.65 -13.66 -2.05
N LEU A 334 -36.24 -12.39 -2.16
CA LEU A 334 -35.77 -11.61 -1.01
C LEU A 334 -36.85 -11.49 0.06
N GLU A 335 -38.09 -11.21 -0.34
CA GLU A 335 -39.23 -11.12 0.58
C GLU A 335 -39.50 -12.48 1.28
N SER A 336 -39.44 -13.57 0.52
CA SER A 336 -39.61 -14.92 1.06
C SER A 336 -38.53 -15.26 2.09
N LEU A 337 -37.26 -14.97 1.78
CA LEU A 337 -36.13 -15.19 2.68
C LEU A 337 -36.22 -14.31 3.94
N ARG A 338 -36.67 -13.07 3.79
CA ARG A 338 -36.89 -12.12 4.90
C ARG A 338 -37.92 -12.67 5.88
N ILE A 339 -39.09 -13.10 5.37
CA ILE A 339 -40.17 -13.69 6.17
C ILE A 339 -39.74 -15.00 6.82
N GLU A 340 -39.11 -15.90 6.07
CA GLU A 340 -38.69 -17.21 6.58
C GLU A 340 -37.62 -17.08 7.67
N SER A 341 -36.61 -16.23 7.45
CA SER A 341 -35.55 -15.99 8.44
C SER A 341 -36.12 -15.39 9.72
N PHE A 342 -37.10 -14.48 9.59
CA PHE A 342 -37.80 -13.91 10.75
C PHE A 342 -38.59 -14.96 11.53
N ARG A 343 -39.39 -15.77 10.82
CA ARG A 343 -40.20 -16.84 11.43
C ARG A 343 -39.31 -17.84 12.17
N LEU A 344 -38.25 -18.33 11.53
CA LEU A 344 -37.30 -19.25 12.14
C LEU A 344 -36.64 -18.62 13.38
N GLY A 345 -36.21 -17.36 13.26
CA GLY A 345 -35.59 -16.63 14.36
C GLY A 345 -36.52 -16.45 15.57
N LEU A 346 -37.79 -16.12 15.32
CA LEU A 346 -38.81 -16.03 16.37
C LEU A 346 -39.08 -17.38 17.02
N GLU A 347 -39.27 -18.45 16.25
CA GLU A 347 -39.47 -19.81 16.78
C GLU A 347 -38.31 -20.24 17.69
N LEU A 348 -37.07 -19.98 17.27
CA LEU A 348 -35.88 -20.26 18.08
C LEU A 348 -35.86 -19.43 19.36
N LEU A 349 -36.16 -18.13 19.28
CA LEU A 349 -36.19 -17.24 20.43
C LEU A 349 -37.26 -17.66 21.45
N GLU A 350 -38.48 -17.94 20.98
CA GLU A 350 -39.60 -18.40 21.82
C GLU A 350 -39.36 -19.77 22.45
N SER A 351 -38.58 -20.63 21.78
CA SER A 351 -38.14 -21.92 22.33
C SER A 351 -37.00 -21.82 23.36
N GLY A 352 -36.55 -20.60 23.70
CA GLY A 352 -35.45 -20.36 24.64
C GLY A 352 -34.06 -20.55 24.04
N LYS A 353 -33.94 -20.73 22.73
CA LYS A 353 -32.66 -20.89 22.00
C LYS A 353 -32.17 -19.55 21.47
N ALA A 354 -32.06 -18.56 22.35
CA ALA A 354 -31.73 -17.19 21.97
C ALA A 354 -30.42 -17.07 21.18
N SER A 355 -29.39 -17.88 21.50
CA SER A 355 -28.11 -17.86 20.76
C SER A 355 -28.27 -18.29 19.30
N ASP A 356 -29.13 -19.27 19.02
CA ASP A 356 -29.36 -19.77 17.66
C ASP A 356 -30.27 -18.81 16.87
N ALA A 357 -31.11 -18.04 17.58
CA ALA A 357 -32.02 -17.06 16.99
C ALA A 357 -31.31 -15.81 16.43
N VAL A 358 -30.10 -15.49 16.90
CA VAL A 358 -29.40 -14.23 16.57
C VAL A 358 -29.20 -14.05 15.06
N GLU A 359 -28.65 -15.06 14.37
CA GLU A 359 -28.33 -14.95 12.94
C GLU A 359 -29.57 -14.88 12.03
N PRO A 360 -30.60 -15.74 12.18
CA PRO A 360 -31.83 -15.61 11.42
C PRO A 360 -32.52 -14.25 11.61
N LEU A 361 -32.57 -13.73 12.85
CA LEU A 361 -33.15 -12.43 13.16
C LEU A 361 -32.30 -11.27 12.59
N ARG A 362 -30.97 -11.38 12.66
CA ARG A 362 -30.04 -10.43 12.02
C ARG A 362 -30.31 -10.36 10.52
N LYS A 363 -30.41 -11.52 9.86
CA LYS A 363 -30.65 -11.63 8.42
C LYS A 363 -31.98 -10.99 8.03
N SER A 364 -33.06 -11.29 8.76
CA SER A 364 -34.36 -10.65 8.57
C SER A 364 -34.29 -9.12 8.71
N TYR A 365 -33.64 -8.62 9.76
CA TYR A 365 -33.44 -7.18 9.97
C TYR A 365 -32.67 -6.54 8.81
N VAL A 366 -31.53 -7.12 8.41
CA VAL A 366 -30.70 -6.58 7.31
C VAL A 366 -31.48 -6.56 6.00
N PHE A 367 -32.23 -7.62 5.70
CA PHE A 367 -33.04 -7.66 4.48
C PHE A 367 -34.13 -6.59 4.50
N THR A 368 -34.76 -6.39 5.66
CA THR A 368 -35.83 -5.39 5.80
C THR A 368 -35.27 -3.96 5.70
N ASP A 369 -34.14 -3.66 6.33
CA ASP A 369 -33.41 -2.39 6.16
C ASP A 369 -33.09 -2.11 4.70
N ARG A 370 -32.58 -3.11 3.97
CA ARG A 370 -32.16 -2.91 2.57
C ARG A 370 -33.31 -2.87 1.58
N MET A 371 -34.46 -3.44 1.90
CA MET A 371 -35.64 -3.43 1.05
C MET A 371 -36.56 -2.23 1.33
N LEU A 372 -36.79 -1.90 2.60
CA LEU A 372 -37.78 -0.91 3.04
C LEU A 372 -37.15 0.38 3.60
N GLY A 373 -35.87 0.33 4.01
CA GLY A 373 -35.15 1.44 4.62
C GLY A 373 -35.10 1.39 6.15
N ILE A 374 -34.14 2.11 6.72
CA ILE A 374 -33.87 2.10 8.17
C ILE A 374 -35.01 2.70 9.01
N ASP A 375 -35.79 3.60 8.40
CA ASP A 375 -36.86 4.32 9.08
C ASP A 375 -38.22 3.63 9.03
N ASP A 376 -38.34 2.58 8.23
CA ASP A 376 -39.56 1.80 8.11
C ASP A 376 -39.96 1.16 9.47
N PRO A 377 -41.25 1.18 9.85
CA PRO A 377 -41.72 0.58 11.10
C PRO A 377 -41.35 -0.90 11.26
N ASP A 378 -41.39 -1.69 10.17
CA ASP A 378 -41.07 -3.12 10.20
C ASP A 378 -39.56 -3.34 10.39
N THR A 379 -38.72 -2.49 9.80
CA THR A 379 -37.27 -2.48 10.06
C THR A 379 -36.98 -2.22 11.54
N LYS A 380 -37.66 -1.23 12.13
CA LYS A 380 -37.51 -0.88 13.55
C LYS A 380 -37.96 -2.01 14.47
N GLU A 381 -39.08 -2.65 14.16
CA GLU A 381 -39.59 -3.81 14.90
C GLU A 381 -38.60 -4.98 14.85
N LYS A 382 -38.17 -5.40 13.66
CA LYS A 382 -37.21 -6.49 13.48
C LYS A 382 -35.88 -6.23 14.17
N LYS A 383 -35.41 -4.98 14.15
CA LYS A 383 -34.22 -4.55 14.90
C LYS A 383 -34.40 -4.72 16.40
N ALA A 384 -35.57 -4.36 16.95
CA ALA A 384 -35.86 -4.51 18.37
C ALA A 384 -35.85 -5.99 18.79
N ILE A 385 -36.47 -6.86 17.99
CA ILE A 385 -36.52 -8.31 18.24
C ILE A 385 -35.12 -8.94 18.13
N TRP A 386 -34.34 -8.56 17.13
CA TRP A 386 -32.95 -9.01 17.01
C TRP A 386 -32.09 -8.57 18.21
N ASN A 387 -32.23 -7.32 18.67
CA ASN A 387 -31.55 -6.83 19.87
C ASN A 387 -31.95 -7.63 21.12
N ARG A 388 -33.23 -7.95 21.27
CA ARG A 388 -33.72 -8.82 22.35
C ARG A 388 -33.05 -10.19 22.30
N ALA A 389 -32.94 -10.81 21.13
CA ALA A 389 -32.26 -12.09 20.99
C ALA A 389 -30.78 -12.03 21.35
N ILE A 390 -30.06 -10.96 20.99
CA ILE A 390 -28.67 -10.72 21.41
C ILE A 390 -28.57 -10.66 22.94
N ASP A 391 -29.45 -9.88 23.57
CA ASP A 391 -29.42 -9.68 25.01
C ASP A 391 -29.77 -10.97 25.78
N GLU A 392 -30.77 -11.74 25.31
CA GLU A 392 -31.11 -13.06 25.88
C GLU A 392 -29.99 -14.09 25.64
N ALA A 393 -29.35 -14.09 24.47
CA ALA A 393 -28.21 -14.95 24.18
C ALA A 393 -27.01 -14.63 25.08
N ALA A 394 -26.71 -13.35 25.29
CA ALA A 394 -25.67 -12.91 26.22
C ALA A 394 -25.99 -13.35 27.65
N LEU A 395 -27.23 -13.16 28.10
CA LEU A 395 -27.68 -13.58 29.42
C LEU A 395 -27.55 -15.10 29.63
N SER A 396 -27.83 -15.90 28.61
CA SER A 396 -27.71 -17.37 28.67
C SER A 396 -26.27 -17.86 28.90
N LYS A 397 -25.26 -17.06 28.50
CA LYS A 397 -23.84 -17.39 28.66
C LYS A 397 -23.28 -16.98 30.02
N LEU A 398 -23.93 -16.06 30.72
CA LEU A 398 -23.49 -15.57 32.03
C LEU A 398 -23.85 -16.57 33.13
N ARG A 399 -22.89 -16.90 34.00
CA ARG A 399 -23.09 -17.88 35.09
C ARG A 399 -23.90 -17.30 36.25
N PHE A 400 -23.72 -16.01 36.53
CA PHE A 400 -24.33 -15.31 37.66
C PHE A 400 -25.43 -14.33 37.23
N ARG A 401 -26.31 -13.98 38.17
CA ARG A 401 -27.45 -13.09 38.02
C ARG A 401 -27.35 -11.89 38.96
N VAL A 402 -28.19 -10.89 38.70
CA VAL A 402 -28.34 -9.74 39.61
C VAL A 402 -28.70 -10.27 41.00
N SER A 403 -28.10 -9.67 42.03
CA SER A 403 -28.17 -10.07 43.44
C SER A 403 -27.33 -11.29 43.85
N ASP A 404 -26.64 -11.98 42.94
CA ASP A 404 -25.69 -13.01 43.33
C ASP A 404 -24.48 -12.41 44.06
N ARG A 405 -23.97 -13.13 45.06
CA ARG A 405 -22.76 -12.75 45.81
C ARG A 405 -21.54 -13.43 45.23
N LEU A 406 -20.59 -12.63 44.78
CA LEU A 406 -19.40 -13.09 44.06
C LEU A 406 -18.13 -12.68 44.80
N THR A 407 -17.07 -13.46 44.56
CA THR A 407 -15.70 -13.13 44.94
C THR A 407 -14.87 -13.03 43.67
N VAL A 408 -14.11 -11.95 43.53
CA VAL A 408 -13.14 -11.79 42.44
C VAL A 408 -11.91 -12.66 42.76
N VAL A 409 -11.45 -13.43 41.77
CA VAL A 409 -10.33 -14.39 41.93
C VAL A 409 -9.12 -14.06 41.06
N SER A 410 -9.18 -12.99 40.27
CA SER A 410 -8.07 -12.53 39.44
C SER A 410 -8.25 -11.08 38.99
N GLY A 411 -7.12 -10.38 38.81
CA GLY A 411 -7.06 -8.97 38.39
C GLY A 411 -6.82 -8.01 39.56
N GLU A 412 -6.97 -6.70 39.31
CA GLU A 412 -6.66 -5.64 40.29
C GLU A 412 -7.52 -5.69 41.56
N ARG A 413 -8.70 -6.31 41.48
CA ARG A 413 -9.66 -6.43 42.58
C ARG A 413 -9.71 -7.85 43.16
N ASP A 414 -8.64 -8.64 43.00
CA ASP A 414 -8.55 -10.00 43.55
C ASP A 414 -8.84 -10.02 45.07
N GLY A 415 -9.67 -10.97 45.49
CA GLY A 415 -10.15 -11.11 46.87
C GLY A 415 -11.33 -10.21 47.26
N VAL A 416 -11.72 -9.23 46.44
CA VAL A 416 -12.88 -8.37 46.75
C VAL A 416 -14.18 -9.16 46.61
N THR A 417 -15.04 -9.08 47.62
CA THR A 417 -16.39 -9.65 47.61
C THR A 417 -17.44 -8.57 47.40
N GLY A 418 -18.53 -8.93 46.73
CA GLY A 418 -19.63 -8.00 46.52
C GLY A 418 -20.85 -8.67 45.92
N THR A 419 -21.89 -7.87 45.69
CA THR A 419 -23.15 -8.31 45.11
C THR A 419 -23.28 -7.77 43.69
N VAL A 420 -23.73 -8.60 42.74
CA VAL A 420 -23.99 -8.16 41.37
C VAL A 420 -25.15 -7.17 41.37
N GLU A 421 -24.89 -5.92 41.02
CA GLU A 421 -25.88 -4.85 40.96
C GLU A 421 -26.55 -4.82 39.58
N LYS A 422 -25.78 -5.01 38.52
CA LYS A 422 -26.27 -4.91 37.13
C LYS A 422 -25.48 -5.81 36.19
N LEU A 423 -26.15 -6.29 35.15
CA LEU A 423 -25.52 -7.00 34.03
C LEU A 423 -25.35 -6.05 32.84
N LEU A 424 -24.13 -6.00 32.30
CA LEU A 424 -23.74 -5.24 31.12
C LEU A 424 -23.58 -6.21 29.95
N LEU A 425 -24.70 -6.64 29.37
CA LEU A 425 -24.79 -7.76 28.41
C LEU A 425 -23.98 -7.57 27.11
N ARG A 426 -23.56 -6.34 26.81
CA ARG A 426 -22.77 -5.99 25.62
C ARG A 426 -21.32 -5.62 25.93
N HIS A 427 -20.85 -5.92 27.14
CA HIS A 427 -19.51 -5.63 27.61
C HIS A 427 -18.74 -6.91 27.97
N LEU A 428 -17.42 -6.90 27.77
CA LEU A 428 -16.54 -7.99 28.18
C LEU A 428 -16.57 -8.19 29.71
N HIS A 429 -16.61 -7.10 30.47
CA HIS A 429 -16.79 -7.10 31.91
C HIS A 429 -18.28 -6.98 32.26
N ALA A 430 -18.99 -8.10 32.08
CA ALA A 430 -20.45 -8.13 32.12
C ALA A 430 -21.06 -7.90 33.51
N TYR A 431 -20.30 -8.04 34.60
CA TYR A 431 -20.81 -7.87 35.96
C TYR A 431 -20.43 -6.52 36.54
N LEU A 432 -21.41 -5.69 36.86
CA LEU A 432 -21.21 -4.54 37.75
C LEU A 432 -21.44 -5.01 39.18
N ILE A 433 -20.38 -5.03 39.99
CA ILE A 433 -20.38 -5.58 41.34
C ILE A 433 -20.27 -4.44 42.34
N ARG A 434 -21.15 -4.41 43.34
CA ARG A 434 -21.08 -3.52 44.49
C ARG A 434 -20.30 -4.19 45.62
N PRO A 435 -19.13 -3.69 45.99
CA PRO A 435 -18.31 -4.24 47.07
C PRO A 435 -19.02 -4.27 48.43
N ASP A 436 -18.75 -5.29 49.25
CA ASP A 436 -19.27 -5.38 50.62
C ASP A 436 -18.62 -4.36 51.58
N ASN A 437 -17.41 -3.90 51.25
CA ASN A 437 -16.64 -2.95 52.06
C ASN A 437 -17.10 -1.49 51.90
N GLY A 438 -18.08 -1.22 51.03
CA GLY A 438 -18.62 0.12 50.78
C GLY A 438 -17.86 0.94 49.74
N ASP A 439 -16.86 0.37 49.07
CA ASP A 439 -16.16 1.01 47.95
C ASP A 439 -17.07 1.19 46.72
N GLU A 440 -16.61 1.98 45.75
CA GLU A 440 -17.32 2.21 44.49
C GLU A 440 -17.57 0.91 43.70
N PRO A 441 -18.72 0.79 43.00
CA PRO A 441 -19.00 -0.33 42.12
C PRO A 441 -17.94 -0.47 41.02
N PHE A 442 -17.55 -1.71 40.73
CA PHE A 442 -16.55 -2.01 39.71
C PHE A 442 -17.04 -3.10 38.76
N GLN A 443 -16.42 -3.19 37.57
CA GLN A 443 -16.78 -4.19 36.58
C GLN A 443 -15.86 -5.41 36.67
N ALA A 444 -16.43 -6.60 36.46
CA ALA A 444 -15.68 -7.84 36.35
C ALA A 444 -16.23 -8.69 35.19
N SER A 445 -15.34 -9.45 34.55
CA SER A 445 -15.71 -10.44 33.53
C SER A 445 -16.12 -11.76 34.18
N ASP A 446 -16.78 -12.63 33.40
CA ASP A 446 -17.24 -13.92 33.91
C ASP A 446 -16.09 -14.81 34.38
N VAL A 447 -14.94 -14.81 33.72
CA VAL A 447 -13.78 -15.62 34.14
C VAL A 447 -13.10 -15.12 35.42
N GLN A 448 -13.35 -13.88 35.83
CA GLN A 448 -12.70 -13.26 36.99
C GLN A 448 -13.43 -13.52 38.31
N VAL A 449 -14.60 -14.15 38.28
CA VAL A 449 -15.49 -14.26 39.45
C VAL A 449 -15.89 -15.70 39.76
N LYS A 450 -16.05 -15.99 41.05
CA LYS A 450 -16.59 -17.25 41.58
C LYS A 450 -17.74 -16.96 42.57
N PRO A 451 -18.67 -17.90 42.81
CA PRO A 451 -19.67 -17.71 43.85
C PRO A 451 -18.97 -17.62 45.21
N ARG A 452 -19.48 -16.75 46.08
CA ARG A 452 -18.99 -16.66 47.46
C ARG A 452 -19.30 -17.96 48.19
N GLU A 453 -18.26 -18.65 48.66
CA GLU A 453 -18.40 -19.81 49.54
C GLU A 453 -19.01 -19.34 50.88
N ALA A 454 -20.01 -20.10 51.36
CA ALA A 454 -20.85 -19.72 52.50
C ALA A 454 -20.11 -19.70 53.84
#